data_AF-A0A6G8I9I5-F1
#
_entry.id   AF-A0A6G8I9I5-F1
#
_cell.length_a   1.000
_cell.length_b   1.000
_cell.length_c   1.000
_cell.angle_alpha   90.00
_cell.angle_beta   90.00
_cell.angle_gamma   90.00
#
_symmetry.space_group_name_H-M   'P 1'
#
loop_
_entity.id
_entity.type
_entity.pdbx_description
1 polymer ?
#
loop_
_entity_poly.entity_id
_entity_poly.type
_entity_poly.pdbx_seq_one_letter_code
_entity_poly.pdbx_strand_id
1 'polypeptide(L)'
;MMTSDMQGNEVTNANCESLDAYEQAIAAFNLYHGDPIALLDRALAVSPDFPMAHIAKALMLALSSEPAAFELATSQLSTAHNLKMNSRERSLFDAARVLSSGHWVKAAQMLNLHNMYFPRDLLALQTGHLLDFYCADSRNMRERIARAMPLWSEQMPGYSVVLGMYAFGLEEDGHYAQAEDTGRNALTLEPLDCWAHHAVAHVMEMQGRPEDGIGWMLAREPYWSGELNFFKVHNWWHRAVFHLDLGQTDQALALYDSAVRDSKSPGRSKWSTLQRFCGGCIFVTLMWVIAGKSWRKSGVIMPMEKPIPLTIGTRRWHFLALDLILN
;
A
#
# COMPACT_ATOMS: atom_id res chain seq x y z
N MET A 1 -9.04 -34.01 -6.51
CA MET A 1 -9.85 -33.04 -5.76
C MET A 1 -9.52 -31.67 -6.32
N MET A 2 -10.51 -30.79 -6.47
CA MET A 2 -10.26 -29.39 -6.79
C MET A 2 -9.76 -28.72 -5.50
N THR A 3 -8.60 -28.08 -5.58
CA THR A 3 -7.99 -27.35 -4.46
C THR A 3 -8.42 -25.88 -4.58
N SER A 4 -8.76 -25.25 -3.46
CA SER A 4 -9.21 -23.86 -3.43
C SER A 4 -8.43 -23.04 -2.40
N ASP A 5 -8.28 -21.75 -2.67
CA ASP A 5 -7.71 -20.79 -1.73
C ASP A 5 -8.66 -20.46 -0.56
N MET A 6 -8.20 -19.67 0.41
CA MET A 6 -8.98 -19.29 1.59
C MET A 6 -10.27 -18.52 1.28
N GLN A 7 -10.39 -17.90 0.10
CA GLN A 7 -11.62 -17.23 -0.34
C GLN A 7 -12.54 -18.15 -1.17
N GLY A 8 -12.13 -19.40 -1.38
CA GLY A 8 -12.88 -20.43 -2.08
C GLY A 8 -12.70 -20.40 -3.61
N ASN A 9 -11.67 -19.74 -4.13
CA ASN A 9 -11.36 -19.75 -5.55
C ASN A 9 -10.48 -20.96 -5.89
N GLU A 10 -10.78 -21.66 -6.99
CA GLU A 10 -9.98 -22.79 -7.45
C GLU A 10 -8.55 -22.39 -7.83
N VAL A 11 -7.60 -23.27 -7.51
CA VAL A 11 -6.19 -23.15 -7.86
C VAL A 11 -5.69 -24.40 -8.59
N THR A 12 -4.83 -24.20 -9.59
CA THR A 12 -4.28 -25.27 -10.42
C THR A 12 -2.93 -25.74 -9.88
N ASN A 13 -2.72 -27.07 -9.84
CA ASN A 13 -1.42 -27.71 -9.55
C ASN A 13 -0.77 -27.35 -8.19
N ALA A 14 -1.57 -26.98 -7.19
CA ALA A 14 -1.11 -26.86 -5.80
C ALA A 14 -1.30 -28.18 -5.04
N ASN A 15 -0.37 -28.49 -4.14
CA ASN A 15 -0.56 -29.50 -3.10
C ASN A 15 -0.81 -28.80 -1.75
N CYS A 16 -1.04 -29.55 -0.67
CA CYS A 16 -1.37 -28.95 0.63
C CYS A 16 -0.25 -28.03 1.16
N GLU A 17 1.02 -28.39 0.96
CA GLU A 17 2.17 -27.63 1.46
C GLU A 17 2.41 -26.35 0.65
N SER A 18 2.34 -26.44 -0.68
CA SER A 18 2.50 -25.25 -1.54
C SER A 18 1.31 -24.30 -1.43
N LEU A 19 0.10 -24.81 -1.20
CA LEU A 19 -1.06 -23.99 -0.90
C LEU A 19 -0.90 -23.26 0.43
N ASP A 20 -0.52 -23.95 1.52
CA ASP A 20 -0.31 -23.32 2.83
C ASP A 20 0.75 -22.21 2.77
N ALA A 21 1.87 -22.46 2.09
CA ALA A 21 2.90 -21.44 1.88
C ALA A 21 2.40 -20.26 1.04
N TYR A 22 1.57 -20.51 0.01
CA TYR A 22 0.93 -19.46 -0.78
C TYR A 22 -0.03 -18.61 0.05
N GLU A 23 -0.90 -19.22 0.86
CA GLU A 23 -1.84 -18.50 1.71
C GLU A 23 -1.12 -17.60 2.74
N GLN A 24 -0.05 -18.11 3.35
CA GLN A 24 0.80 -17.33 4.23
C GLN A 24 1.43 -16.14 3.48
N ALA A 25 1.84 -16.32 2.23
CA ALA A 25 2.37 -15.22 1.41
C ALA A 25 1.32 -14.16 1.11
N ILE A 26 0.09 -14.57 0.76
CA ILE A 26 -1.02 -13.64 0.52
C ILE A 26 -1.36 -12.88 1.80
N ALA A 27 -1.45 -13.55 2.95
CA ALA A 27 -1.65 -12.89 4.24
C ALA A 27 -0.53 -11.89 4.58
N ALA A 28 0.73 -12.27 4.36
CA ALA A 28 1.90 -11.40 4.55
C ALA A 28 1.84 -10.15 3.67
N PHE A 29 1.44 -10.30 2.41
CA PHE A 29 1.27 -9.18 1.48
C PHE A 29 0.08 -8.27 1.87
N ASN A 30 -1.05 -8.86 2.25
CA ASN A 30 -2.24 -8.14 2.70
C ASN A 30 -1.97 -7.27 3.92
N LEU A 31 -1.21 -7.79 4.90
CA LEU A 31 -0.94 -7.09 6.16
C LEU A 31 0.35 -6.26 6.14
N TYR A 32 1.07 -6.24 5.02
CA TYR A 32 2.38 -5.62 4.88
C TYR A 32 3.39 -6.13 5.93
N HIS A 33 3.34 -7.44 6.22
CA HIS A 33 4.04 -8.06 7.34
C HIS A 33 4.82 -9.30 6.91
N GLY A 34 6.12 -9.35 7.21
CA GLY A 34 7.00 -10.49 6.91
C GLY A 34 7.61 -10.42 5.51
N ASP A 35 7.87 -11.59 4.91
CA ASP A 35 8.48 -11.73 3.58
C ASP A 35 7.60 -12.62 2.68
N PRO A 36 6.62 -12.04 1.95
CA PRO A 36 5.74 -12.81 1.08
C PRO A 36 6.49 -13.48 -0.08
N ILE A 37 7.64 -12.95 -0.50
CA ILE A 37 8.41 -13.53 -1.61
C ILE A 37 9.11 -14.80 -1.20
N ALA A 38 9.72 -14.83 -0.01
CA ALA A 38 10.32 -16.04 0.54
C ALA A 38 9.28 -17.16 0.74
N LEU A 39 8.04 -16.80 1.10
CA LEU A 39 6.93 -17.74 1.21
C LEU A 39 6.50 -18.28 -0.16
N LEU A 40 6.43 -17.43 -1.18
CA LEU A 40 6.17 -17.87 -2.56
C LEU A 40 7.31 -18.72 -3.13
N ASP A 41 8.57 -18.43 -2.77
CA ASP A 41 9.72 -19.27 -3.13
C ASP A 41 9.60 -20.68 -2.54
N ARG A 42 9.15 -20.79 -1.28
CA ARG A 42 8.86 -22.10 -0.66
C ARG A 42 7.74 -22.82 -1.39
N ALA A 43 6.64 -22.13 -1.72
CA ALA A 43 5.53 -22.72 -2.47
C ALA A 43 5.98 -23.28 -3.83
N LEU A 44 6.80 -22.52 -4.56
CA LEU A 44 7.32 -22.89 -5.88
C LEU A 44 8.41 -23.96 -5.83
N ALA A 45 9.17 -24.07 -4.73
CA ALA A 45 10.12 -25.16 -4.54
C ALA A 45 9.41 -26.53 -4.43
N VAL A 46 8.21 -26.54 -3.84
CA VAL A 46 7.39 -27.74 -3.64
C VAL A 46 6.49 -28.02 -4.84
N SER A 47 5.96 -26.98 -5.49
CA SER A 47 5.09 -27.10 -6.67
C SER A 47 5.52 -26.10 -7.75
N PRO A 48 6.54 -26.45 -8.56
CA PRO A 48 7.05 -25.55 -9.61
C PRO A 48 6.02 -25.22 -10.70
N ASP A 49 5.02 -26.07 -10.88
CA ASP A 49 3.95 -25.88 -11.88
C ASP A 49 2.70 -25.19 -11.32
N PHE A 50 2.81 -24.51 -10.15
CA PHE A 50 1.71 -23.81 -9.49
C PHE A 50 1.55 -22.37 -10.05
N PRO A 51 0.55 -22.09 -10.92
CA PRO A 51 0.47 -20.82 -11.64
C PRO A 51 0.22 -19.62 -10.71
N MET A 52 -0.67 -19.73 -9.73
CA MET A 52 -0.99 -18.61 -8.83
C MET A 52 0.23 -18.15 -8.02
N ALA A 53 1.11 -19.06 -7.60
CA ALA A 53 2.32 -18.66 -6.88
C ALA A 53 3.27 -17.84 -7.77
N HIS A 54 3.46 -18.23 -9.04
CA HIS A 54 4.22 -17.42 -10.00
C HIS A 54 3.58 -16.06 -10.27
N ILE A 55 2.25 -16.03 -10.49
CA ILE A 55 1.51 -14.80 -10.78
C ILE A 55 1.59 -13.83 -9.59
N ALA A 56 1.32 -14.31 -8.36
CA ALA A 56 1.42 -13.50 -7.15
C ALA A 56 2.82 -12.92 -6.97
N LYS A 57 3.85 -13.75 -7.15
CA LYS A 57 5.25 -13.31 -7.05
C LYS A 57 5.56 -12.22 -8.08
N ALA A 58 5.11 -12.39 -9.32
CA ALA A 58 5.30 -11.39 -10.37
C ALA A 58 4.57 -10.07 -10.10
N LEU A 59 3.32 -10.13 -9.64
CA LEU A 59 2.53 -8.94 -9.29
C LEU A 59 3.20 -8.14 -8.17
N MET A 60 3.56 -8.81 -7.07
CA MET A 60 4.26 -8.16 -5.99
C MET A 60 5.56 -7.52 -6.52
N LEU A 61 6.38 -8.27 -7.28
CA LEU A 61 7.67 -7.76 -7.76
C LEU A 61 7.49 -6.52 -8.62
N ALA A 62 6.49 -6.51 -9.49
CA ALA A 62 6.18 -5.36 -10.35
C ALA A 62 5.68 -4.14 -9.54
N LEU A 63 4.90 -4.36 -8.48
CA LEU A 63 4.43 -3.30 -7.57
C LEU A 63 5.57 -2.64 -6.77
N SER A 64 6.71 -3.31 -6.59
CA SER A 64 7.87 -2.71 -5.91
C SER A 64 8.46 -1.53 -6.69
N SER A 65 8.21 -1.47 -8.00
CA SER A 65 8.67 -0.47 -8.96
C SER A 65 10.20 -0.34 -9.12
N GLU A 66 10.96 -1.30 -8.59
CA GLU A 66 12.41 -1.37 -8.79
C GLU A 66 12.74 -2.02 -10.15
N PRO A 67 13.63 -1.45 -10.99
CA PRO A 67 13.96 -2.01 -12.30
C PRO A 67 14.39 -3.49 -12.27
N ALA A 68 15.22 -3.86 -11.29
CA ALA A 68 15.64 -5.26 -11.11
C ALA A 68 14.47 -6.18 -10.72
N ALA A 69 13.46 -5.68 -10.02
CA ALA A 69 12.27 -6.47 -9.68
C ALA A 69 11.36 -6.67 -10.90
N PHE A 70 11.28 -5.71 -11.83
CA PHE A 70 10.56 -5.88 -13.10
C PHE A 70 11.14 -7.01 -13.96
N GLU A 71 12.46 -7.13 -14.03
CA GLU A 71 13.12 -8.23 -14.74
C GLU A 71 12.78 -9.58 -14.11
N LEU A 72 12.81 -9.66 -12.77
CA LEU A 72 12.41 -10.85 -12.04
C LEU A 72 10.93 -11.19 -12.26
N ALA A 73 10.03 -10.20 -12.24
CA ALA A 73 8.61 -10.39 -12.52
C ALA A 73 8.38 -10.95 -13.93
N THR A 74 9.06 -10.39 -14.94
CA THR A 74 8.99 -10.84 -16.33
C THR A 74 9.50 -12.28 -16.47
N SER A 75 10.58 -12.64 -15.76
CA SER A 75 11.09 -14.01 -15.71
C SER A 75 10.07 -14.98 -15.11
N GLN A 76 9.44 -14.62 -13.99
CA GLN A 76 8.37 -15.45 -13.37
C GLN A 76 7.18 -15.67 -14.32
N LEU A 77 6.75 -14.63 -15.03
CA LEU A 77 5.65 -14.75 -16.00
C LEU A 77 6.05 -15.56 -17.24
N SER A 78 7.32 -15.54 -17.62
CA SER A 78 7.83 -16.38 -18.71
C SER A 78 7.78 -17.86 -18.34
N THR A 79 8.13 -18.21 -17.10
CA THR A 79 7.95 -19.57 -16.56
C THR A 79 6.47 -19.97 -16.55
N ALA A 80 5.60 -19.09 -16.04
CA ALA A 80 4.18 -19.39 -15.91
C ALA A 80 3.42 -19.47 -17.25
N HIS A 81 3.93 -18.87 -18.33
CA HIS A 81 3.26 -18.79 -19.63
C HIS A 81 2.78 -20.15 -20.17
N ASN A 82 3.58 -21.19 -19.97
CA ASN A 82 3.31 -22.53 -20.50
C ASN A 82 2.52 -23.43 -19.52
N LEU A 83 2.24 -22.94 -18.31
CA LEU A 83 1.47 -23.69 -17.33
C LEU A 83 -0.01 -23.70 -17.70
N LYS A 84 -0.68 -24.81 -17.40
CA LYS A 84 -2.13 -24.90 -17.48
C LYS A 84 -2.72 -23.95 -16.43
N MET A 85 -3.66 -23.11 -16.85
CA MET A 85 -4.34 -22.14 -15.99
C MET A 85 -5.85 -22.27 -16.16
N ASN A 86 -6.58 -22.10 -15.07
CA ASN A 86 -8.01 -21.84 -15.12
C ASN A 86 -8.30 -20.39 -15.58
N SER A 87 -9.58 -20.03 -15.70
CA SER A 87 -9.98 -18.69 -16.19
C SER A 87 -9.53 -17.54 -15.27
N ARG A 88 -9.57 -17.76 -13.94
CA ARG A 88 -9.12 -16.77 -12.95
C ARG A 88 -7.63 -16.53 -13.10
N GLU A 89 -6.84 -17.59 -13.04
CA GLU A 89 -5.38 -17.57 -13.21
C GLU A 89 -4.96 -16.92 -14.52
N ARG A 90 -5.62 -17.27 -15.63
CA ARG A 90 -5.31 -16.68 -16.94
C ARG A 90 -5.54 -15.17 -16.96
N SER A 91 -6.69 -14.71 -16.46
CA SER A 91 -7.00 -13.28 -16.46
C SER A 91 -6.06 -12.47 -15.56
N LEU A 92 -5.64 -13.02 -14.41
CA LEU A 92 -4.68 -12.38 -13.52
C LEU A 92 -3.26 -12.38 -14.12
N PHE A 93 -2.86 -13.47 -14.77
CA PHE A 93 -1.60 -13.58 -15.50
C PHE A 93 -1.49 -12.52 -16.61
N ASP A 94 -2.56 -12.31 -17.36
CA ASP A 94 -2.58 -11.31 -18.44
C ASP A 94 -2.43 -9.88 -17.89
N ALA A 95 -3.08 -9.58 -16.77
CA ALA A 95 -2.91 -8.30 -16.08
C ALA A 95 -1.47 -8.12 -15.55
N ALA A 96 -0.88 -9.18 -14.97
CA ALA A 96 0.49 -9.18 -14.49
C ALA A 96 1.50 -8.92 -15.61
N ARG A 97 1.32 -9.52 -16.80
CA ARG A 97 2.18 -9.24 -17.98
C ARG A 97 2.13 -7.77 -18.40
N VAL A 98 0.95 -7.17 -18.42
CA VAL A 98 0.77 -5.76 -18.77
C VAL A 98 1.45 -4.86 -17.74
N LEU A 99 1.28 -5.19 -16.46
CA LEU A 99 1.95 -4.47 -15.37
C LEU A 99 3.47 -4.58 -15.46
N SER A 100 4.03 -5.78 -15.63
CA SER A 100 5.48 -6.01 -15.78
C SER A 100 6.08 -5.34 -17.02
N SER A 101 5.24 -4.95 -17.99
CA SER A 101 5.65 -4.17 -19.15
C SER A 101 5.51 -2.65 -18.92
N GLY A 102 5.28 -2.20 -17.69
CA GLY A 102 5.17 -0.79 -17.32
C GLY A 102 3.83 -0.10 -17.67
N HIS A 103 2.80 -0.85 -18.06
CA HIS A 103 1.51 -0.26 -18.46
C HIS A 103 0.50 -0.24 -17.30
N TRP A 104 0.81 0.54 -16.26
CA TRP A 104 0.09 0.59 -14.98
C TRP A 104 -1.43 0.83 -15.11
N VAL A 105 -1.83 1.88 -15.82
CA VAL A 105 -3.26 2.23 -16.03
C VAL A 105 -4.02 1.08 -16.71
N LYS A 106 -3.42 0.47 -17.73
CA LYS A 106 -4.05 -0.66 -18.44
C LYS A 106 -4.15 -1.89 -17.54
N ALA A 107 -3.13 -2.17 -16.75
CA ALA A 107 -3.17 -3.26 -15.77
C ALA A 107 -4.26 -3.04 -14.71
N ALA A 108 -4.41 -1.81 -14.20
CA ALA A 108 -5.47 -1.45 -13.25
C ALA A 108 -6.88 -1.70 -13.81
N GLN A 109 -7.11 -1.34 -15.08
CA GLN A 109 -8.35 -1.60 -15.81
C GLN A 109 -8.60 -3.10 -15.98
N MET A 110 -7.58 -3.88 -16.33
CA MET A 110 -7.68 -5.34 -16.46
C MET A 110 -7.99 -6.01 -15.12
N LEU A 111 -7.37 -5.57 -14.03
CA LEU A 111 -7.68 -6.06 -12.68
C LEU A 111 -9.09 -5.68 -12.27
N ASN A 112 -9.58 -4.50 -12.66
CA ASN A 112 -10.97 -4.12 -12.38
C ASN A 112 -11.95 -5.06 -13.09
N LEU A 113 -11.71 -5.36 -14.37
CA LEU A 113 -12.50 -6.35 -15.11
C LEU A 113 -12.38 -7.75 -14.49
N HIS A 114 -11.18 -8.16 -14.07
CA HIS A 114 -10.96 -9.41 -13.37
C HIS A 114 -11.83 -9.51 -12.10
N ASN A 115 -11.83 -8.48 -11.25
CA ASN A 115 -12.62 -8.49 -10.01
C ASN A 115 -14.14 -8.46 -10.26
N MET A 116 -14.62 -8.06 -11.44
CA MET A 116 -16.05 -8.21 -11.79
C MET A 116 -16.45 -9.69 -11.94
N TYR A 117 -15.53 -10.54 -12.41
CA TYR A 117 -15.76 -11.99 -12.55
C TYR A 117 -15.32 -12.78 -11.32
N PHE A 118 -14.25 -12.34 -10.65
CA PHE A 118 -13.67 -12.97 -9.46
C PHE A 118 -13.61 -11.95 -8.30
N PRO A 119 -14.77 -11.56 -7.75
CA PRO A 119 -14.88 -10.49 -6.75
C PRO A 119 -14.27 -10.85 -5.39
N ARG A 120 -13.99 -12.13 -5.17
CA ARG A 120 -13.34 -12.66 -3.97
C ARG A 120 -11.85 -12.94 -4.16
N ASP A 121 -11.26 -12.55 -5.30
CA ASP A 121 -9.81 -12.60 -5.48
C ASP A 121 -9.14 -11.43 -4.75
N LEU A 122 -8.70 -11.69 -3.52
CA LEU A 122 -8.12 -10.69 -2.63
C LEU A 122 -6.79 -10.13 -3.16
N LEU A 123 -5.94 -10.99 -3.73
CA LEU A 123 -4.68 -10.58 -4.35
C LEU A 123 -4.94 -9.59 -5.48
N ALA A 124 -5.93 -9.86 -6.34
CA ALA A 124 -6.30 -8.96 -7.42
C ALA A 124 -6.91 -7.65 -6.90
N LEU A 125 -7.74 -7.69 -5.85
CA LEU A 125 -8.29 -6.49 -5.21
C LEU A 125 -7.18 -5.57 -4.68
N GLN A 126 -6.26 -6.10 -3.88
CA GLN A 126 -5.18 -5.30 -3.30
C GLN A 126 -4.21 -4.80 -4.36
N THR A 127 -3.86 -5.64 -5.35
CA THR A 127 -3.01 -5.22 -6.47
C THR A 127 -3.68 -4.08 -7.24
N GLY A 128 -4.96 -4.22 -7.59
CA GLY A 128 -5.70 -3.20 -8.32
C GLY A 128 -5.83 -1.91 -7.54
N HIS A 129 -6.11 -1.99 -6.24
CA HIS A 129 -6.19 -0.85 -5.33
C HIS A 129 -4.85 -0.09 -5.25
N LEU A 130 -3.72 -0.79 -5.14
CA LEU A 130 -2.39 -0.16 -5.20
C LEU A 130 -2.11 0.51 -6.55
N LEU A 131 -2.53 -0.09 -7.67
CA LEU A 131 -2.38 0.54 -8.98
C LEU A 131 -3.26 1.79 -9.12
N ASP A 132 -4.48 1.77 -8.59
CA ASP A 132 -5.36 2.94 -8.57
C ASP A 132 -4.69 4.08 -7.78
N PHE A 133 -4.03 3.78 -6.66
CA PHE A 133 -3.21 4.74 -5.91
C PHE A 133 -2.06 5.30 -6.74
N TYR A 134 -1.23 4.44 -7.33
CA TYR A 134 -0.09 4.88 -8.15
C TYR A 134 -0.50 5.68 -9.39
N CYS A 135 -1.70 5.45 -9.92
CA CYS A 135 -2.25 6.17 -11.06
C CYS A 135 -3.12 7.38 -10.67
N ALA A 136 -3.22 7.70 -9.37
CA ALA A 136 -4.05 8.77 -8.83
C ALA A 136 -5.55 8.68 -9.22
N ASP A 137 -6.09 7.46 -9.32
CA ASP A 137 -7.52 7.19 -9.55
C ASP A 137 -8.25 7.01 -8.21
N SER A 138 -8.46 8.13 -7.49
CA SER A 138 -9.14 8.13 -6.19
C SER A 138 -10.52 7.47 -6.26
N ARG A 139 -11.24 7.69 -7.37
CA ARG A 139 -12.56 7.12 -7.60
C ARG A 139 -12.49 5.60 -7.61
N ASN A 140 -11.58 4.99 -8.36
CA ASN A 140 -11.50 3.53 -8.37
C ASN A 140 -10.91 2.95 -7.09
N MET A 141 -10.11 3.70 -6.33
CA MET A 141 -9.69 3.30 -4.97
C MET A 141 -10.88 2.88 -4.12
N ARG A 142 -11.93 3.72 -4.10
CA ARG A 142 -13.19 3.43 -3.41
C ARG A 142 -14.05 2.41 -4.16
N GLU A 143 -14.30 2.69 -5.43
CA GLU A 143 -15.35 2.02 -6.20
C GLU A 143 -14.99 0.56 -6.54
N ARG A 144 -13.71 0.22 -6.70
CA ARG A 144 -13.26 -1.18 -6.88
C ARG A 144 -13.71 -2.03 -5.70
N ILE A 145 -13.45 -1.54 -4.50
CA ILE A 145 -13.76 -2.26 -3.28
C ILE A 145 -15.27 -2.25 -3.03
N ALA A 146 -15.94 -1.12 -3.22
CA ALA A 146 -17.40 -1.00 -3.08
C ALA A 146 -18.16 -2.00 -3.97
N ARG A 147 -17.69 -2.25 -5.20
CA ARG A 147 -18.30 -3.24 -6.11
C ARG A 147 -18.16 -4.68 -5.62
N ALA A 148 -17.03 -5.02 -5.00
CA ALA A 148 -16.77 -6.36 -4.49
C ALA A 148 -17.48 -6.63 -3.16
N MET A 149 -17.57 -5.61 -2.30
CA MET A 149 -17.99 -5.72 -0.89
C MET A 149 -19.30 -6.49 -0.63
N PRO A 150 -20.38 -6.37 -1.44
CA PRO A 150 -21.61 -7.14 -1.22
C PRO A 150 -21.43 -8.67 -1.29
N LEU A 151 -20.30 -9.14 -1.84
CA LEU A 151 -19.96 -10.56 -2.00
C LEU A 151 -18.97 -11.05 -0.94
N TRP A 152 -18.65 -10.19 0.03
CA TRP A 152 -17.81 -10.49 1.17
C TRP A 152 -18.63 -10.49 2.46
N SER A 153 -18.17 -11.24 3.45
CA SER A 153 -18.78 -11.34 4.77
C SER A 153 -17.70 -11.40 5.84
N GLU A 154 -18.05 -11.05 7.08
CA GLU A 154 -17.11 -11.05 8.21
C GLU A 154 -16.43 -12.41 8.48
N GLN A 155 -17.10 -13.52 8.13
CA GLN A 155 -16.56 -14.86 8.28
C GLN A 155 -15.53 -15.24 7.19
N MET A 156 -15.39 -14.42 6.14
CA MET A 156 -14.50 -14.68 5.02
C MET A 156 -13.07 -14.22 5.37
N PRO A 157 -12.05 -15.10 5.25
CA PRO A 157 -10.67 -14.70 5.47
C PRO A 157 -10.29 -13.51 4.59
N GLY A 158 -9.73 -12.46 5.20
CA GLY A 158 -9.35 -11.22 4.51
C GLY A 158 -10.43 -10.13 4.45
N TYR A 159 -11.61 -10.34 5.02
CA TYR A 159 -12.65 -9.30 5.08
C TYR A 159 -12.18 -8.00 5.73
N SER A 160 -11.39 -8.08 6.81
CA SER A 160 -10.78 -6.93 7.47
C SER A 160 -9.93 -6.10 6.50
N VAL A 161 -9.13 -6.76 5.66
CA VAL A 161 -8.27 -6.13 4.65
C VAL A 161 -9.11 -5.41 3.59
N VAL A 162 -10.23 -6.02 3.17
CA VAL A 162 -11.19 -5.39 2.26
C VAL A 162 -11.80 -4.13 2.87
N LEU A 163 -12.15 -4.16 4.17
CA LEU A 163 -12.59 -2.96 4.89
C LEU A 163 -11.48 -1.90 4.99
N GLY A 164 -10.24 -2.30 5.26
CA GLY A 164 -9.08 -1.40 5.32
C GLY A 164 -8.84 -0.67 4.00
N MET A 165 -8.88 -1.38 2.87
CA MET A 165 -8.82 -0.79 1.53
C MET A 165 -10.01 0.15 1.29
N TYR A 166 -11.22 -0.25 1.66
CA TYR A 166 -12.39 0.61 1.49
C TYR A 166 -12.31 1.89 2.34
N ALA A 167 -11.81 1.80 3.56
CA ALA A 167 -11.58 2.95 4.44
C ALA A 167 -10.64 3.97 3.79
N PHE A 168 -9.54 3.50 3.18
CA PHE A 168 -8.63 4.38 2.46
C PHE A 168 -9.28 5.00 1.21
N GLY A 169 -10.00 4.22 0.41
CA GLY A 169 -10.73 4.75 -0.75
C GLY A 169 -11.81 5.78 -0.35
N LEU A 170 -12.50 5.57 0.76
CA LEU A 170 -13.45 6.54 1.32
C LEU A 170 -12.77 7.85 1.72
N GLU A 171 -11.60 7.75 2.36
CA GLU A 171 -10.82 8.89 2.80
C GLU A 171 -10.35 9.74 1.61
N GLU A 172 -9.77 9.13 0.58
CA GLU A 172 -9.31 9.79 -0.64
C GLU A 172 -10.47 10.47 -1.41
N ASP A 173 -11.69 9.93 -1.31
CA ASP A 173 -12.91 10.54 -1.87
C ASP A 173 -13.59 11.56 -0.91
N GLY A 174 -13.00 11.85 0.25
CA GLY A 174 -13.45 12.86 1.21
C GLY A 174 -14.58 12.42 2.16
N HIS A 175 -14.90 11.13 2.21
CA HIS A 175 -15.91 10.54 3.09
C HIS A 175 -15.34 10.20 4.48
N TYR A 176 -14.69 11.18 5.11
CA TYR A 176 -13.82 10.99 6.27
C TYR A 176 -14.45 10.30 7.48
N ALA A 177 -15.69 10.65 7.87
CA ALA A 177 -16.34 10.03 9.02
C ALA A 177 -16.58 8.53 8.79
N GLN A 178 -17.05 8.18 7.59
CA GLN A 178 -17.25 6.80 7.19
C GLN A 178 -15.92 6.05 7.07
N ALA A 179 -14.88 6.71 6.54
CA ALA A 179 -13.54 6.15 6.45
C ALA A 179 -12.97 5.80 7.83
N GLU A 180 -13.10 6.71 8.80
CA GLU A 180 -12.65 6.48 10.18
C GLU A 180 -13.38 5.30 10.83
N ASP A 181 -14.71 5.27 10.76
CA ASP A 181 -15.52 4.17 11.30
C ASP A 181 -15.17 2.82 10.64
N THR A 182 -15.03 2.81 9.32
CA THR A 182 -14.69 1.60 8.55
C THR A 182 -13.29 1.10 8.91
N GLY A 183 -12.30 1.99 8.98
CA GLY A 183 -10.93 1.63 9.32
C GLY A 183 -10.80 1.12 10.75
N ARG A 184 -11.50 1.74 11.71
CA ARG A 184 -11.55 1.27 13.10
C ARG A 184 -12.23 -0.11 13.22
N ASN A 185 -13.25 -0.36 12.42
CA ASN A 185 -13.89 -1.68 12.36
C ASN A 185 -12.92 -2.74 11.78
N ALA A 186 -12.24 -2.44 10.68
CA ALA A 186 -11.20 -3.32 10.11
C ALA A 186 -10.17 -3.73 11.16
N LEU A 187 -9.70 -2.77 11.97
CA LEU A 187 -8.70 -2.97 13.02
C LEU A 187 -9.22 -3.66 14.28
N THR A 188 -10.54 -3.75 14.46
CA THR A 188 -11.15 -4.60 15.49
C THR A 188 -11.07 -6.07 15.10
N LEU A 189 -11.17 -6.36 13.80
CA LEU A 189 -11.08 -7.71 13.24
C LEU A 189 -9.63 -8.16 13.04
N GLU A 190 -8.76 -7.27 12.56
CA GLU A 190 -7.34 -7.55 12.33
C GLU A 190 -6.48 -6.37 12.81
N PRO A 191 -5.96 -6.42 14.06
CA PRO A 191 -5.17 -5.34 14.62
C PRO A 191 -3.86 -5.05 13.89
N LEU A 192 -3.30 -6.01 13.14
CA LEU A 192 -2.00 -5.85 12.45
C LEU A 192 -2.12 -5.26 11.04
N ASP A 193 -3.32 -4.96 10.55
CA ASP A 193 -3.51 -4.33 9.24
C ASP A 193 -2.91 -2.91 9.22
N CYS A 194 -1.69 -2.81 8.70
CA CYS A 194 -0.95 -1.56 8.64
C CYS A 194 -1.60 -0.52 7.73
N TRP A 195 -2.33 -0.97 6.70
CA TRP A 195 -3.01 -0.11 5.74
C TRP A 195 -4.25 0.54 6.36
N ALA A 196 -4.98 -0.19 7.20
CA ALA A 196 -6.11 0.36 7.93
C ALA A 196 -5.69 1.38 9.01
N HIS A 197 -4.57 1.16 9.71
CA HIS A 197 -4.00 2.18 10.63
C HIS A 197 -3.69 3.49 9.90
N HIS A 198 -3.09 3.35 8.73
CA HIS A 198 -2.77 4.46 7.83
C HIS A 198 -4.01 5.21 7.34
N ALA A 199 -5.05 4.50 6.89
CA ALA A 199 -6.30 5.13 6.45
C ALA A 199 -6.93 6.00 7.55
N VAL A 200 -6.94 5.52 8.80
CA VAL A 200 -7.45 6.31 9.94
C VAL A 200 -6.54 7.50 10.26
N ALA A 201 -5.21 7.35 10.14
CA ALA A 201 -4.28 8.47 10.29
C ALA A 201 -4.52 9.55 9.22
N HIS A 202 -4.68 9.15 7.96
CA HIS A 202 -5.04 10.03 6.85
C HIS A 202 -6.30 10.87 7.15
N VAL A 203 -7.35 10.25 7.69
CA VAL A 203 -8.55 11.01 8.09
C VAL A 203 -8.22 12.15 9.07
N MET A 204 -7.37 11.88 10.07
CA MET A 204 -6.95 12.90 11.03
C MET A 204 -6.15 14.02 10.35
N GLU A 205 -5.27 13.67 9.41
CA GLU A 205 -4.50 14.63 8.61
C GLU A 205 -5.44 15.53 7.81
N MET A 206 -6.36 14.93 7.06
CA MET A 206 -7.23 15.66 6.13
C MET A 206 -8.29 16.52 6.81
N GLN A 207 -8.66 16.17 8.04
CA GLN A 207 -9.54 16.96 8.89
C GLN A 207 -8.80 18.00 9.75
N GLY A 208 -7.46 18.04 9.72
CA GLY A 208 -6.68 18.96 10.53
C GLY A 208 -6.81 18.68 12.03
N ARG A 209 -6.80 17.39 12.42
CA ARG A 209 -6.89 16.90 13.80
C ARG A 209 -5.55 16.29 14.25
N PRO A 210 -4.44 17.05 14.25
CA PRO A 210 -3.11 16.48 14.50
C PRO A 210 -2.94 15.90 15.92
N GLU A 211 -3.60 16.46 16.95
CA GLU A 211 -3.57 15.90 18.30
C GLU A 211 -4.21 14.49 18.35
N ASP A 212 -5.36 14.32 17.71
CA ASP A 212 -6.04 13.03 17.58
C ASP A 212 -5.16 12.06 16.78
N GLY A 213 -4.53 12.53 15.70
CA GLY A 213 -3.58 11.78 14.90
C GLY A 213 -2.41 11.25 15.73
N ILE A 214 -1.75 12.10 16.52
CA ILE A 214 -0.67 11.67 17.43
C ILE A 214 -1.17 10.64 18.44
N GLY A 215 -2.33 10.89 19.07
CA GLY A 215 -2.94 9.98 20.03
C GLY A 215 -3.25 8.61 19.43
N TRP A 216 -3.81 8.59 18.21
CA TRP A 216 -4.10 7.38 17.44
C TRP A 216 -2.82 6.58 17.17
N MET A 217 -1.80 7.22 16.61
CA MET A 217 -0.54 6.57 16.27
C MET A 217 0.12 5.99 17.52
N LEU A 218 0.19 6.75 18.62
CA LEU A 218 0.74 6.29 19.91
C LEU A 218 0.00 5.08 20.48
N ALA A 219 -1.33 5.15 20.55
CA ALA A 219 -2.14 4.09 21.16
C ALA A 219 -2.02 2.77 20.39
N ARG A 220 -1.76 2.84 19.09
CA ARG A 220 -1.72 1.67 18.20
C ARG A 220 -0.29 1.26 17.82
N GLU A 221 0.73 1.97 18.29
CA GLU A 221 2.13 1.76 17.94
C GLU A 221 2.57 0.29 17.99
N PRO A 222 2.25 -0.51 19.04
CA PRO A 222 2.65 -1.91 19.12
C PRO A 222 2.17 -2.80 17.96
N TYR A 223 1.11 -2.38 17.25
CA TYR A 223 0.49 -3.16 16.19
C TYR A 223 1.07 -2.85 14.79
N TRP A 224 1.62 -1.66 14.59
CA TRP A 224 2.12 -1.24 13.27
C TRP A 224 3.62 -0.93 13.22
N SER A 225 4.31 -0.79 14.36
CA SER A 225 5.74 -0.43 14.40
C SER A 225 6.71 -1.62 14.39
N GLY A 226 6.20 -2.86 14.43
CA GLY A 226 7.01 -4.08 14.52
C GLY A 226 7.99 -4.26 13.35
N GLU A 227 9.12 -4.95 13.60
CA GLU A 227 10.22 -5.09 12.62
C GLU A 227 9.83 -5.74 11.29
N LEU A 228 8.88 -6.67 11.32
CA LEU A 228 8.40 -7.36 10.13
C LEU A 228 7.43 -6.52 9.30
N ASN A 229 6.95 -5.39 9.83
CA ASN A 229 6.03 -4.52 9.11
C ASN A 229 6.80 -3.56 8.21
N PHE A 230 6.71 -3.76 6.89
CA PHE A 230 7.43 -2.91 5.94
C PHE A 230 6.66 -1.62 5.60
N PHE A 231 5.42 -1.47 6.03
CA PHE A 231 4.68 -0.21 5.88
C PHE A 231 4.86 0.74 7.09
N LYS A 232 5.49 0.27 8.17
CA LYS A 232 5.72 1.04 9.41
C LYS A 232 6.35 2.42 9.21
N VAL A 233 7.24 2.55 8.23
CA VAL A 233 7.95 3.81 7.93
C VAL A 233 6.97 4.90 7.51
N HIS A 234 5.91 4.54 6.78
CA HIS A 234 4.87 5.50 6.41
C HIS A 234 3.95 5.85 7.58
N ASN A 235 3.71 4.92 8.50
CA ASN A 235 3.00 5.27 9.72
C ASN A 235 3.84 6.20 10.63
N TRP A 236 5.16 5.99 10.70
CA TRP A 236 6.06 6.95 11.34
C TRP A 236 6.06 8.32 10.66
N TRP A 237 5.95 8.36 9.32
CA TRP A 237 5.80 9.59 8.53
C TRP A 237 4.59 10.39 8.98
N HIS A 238 3.41 9.77 9.05
CA HIS A 238 2.16 10.42 9.48
C HIS A 238 2.30 11.05 10.85
N ARG A 239 2.88 10.32 11.80
CA ARG A 239 3.15 10.85 13.14
C ARG A 239 4.06 12.08 13.10
N ALA A 240 5.11 12.08 12.28
CA ALA A 240 5.98 13.24 12.11
C ALA A 240 5.24 14.44 11.50
N VAL A 241 4.36 14.20 10.52
CA VAL A 241 3.52 15.26 9.90
C VAL A 241 2.57 15.89 10.92
N PHE A 242 1.91 15.11 11.78
CA PHE A 242 1.08 15.68 12.85
C PHE A 242 1.89 16.58 13.80
N HIS A 243 3.12 16.19 14.15
CA HIS A 243 3.99 17.05 14.95
C HIS A 243 4.38 18.34 14.18
N LEU A 244 4.57 18.28 12.86
CA LEU A 244 4.81 19.47 12.04
C LEU A 244 3.62 20.42 12.01
N ASP A 245 2.40 19.91 11.89
CA ASP A 245 1.16 20.70 11.90
C ASP A 245 0.97 21.45 13.22
N LEU A 246 1.45 20.89 14.33
CA LEU A 246 1.48 21.54 15.65
C LEU A 246 2.69 22.46 15.86
N GLY A 247 3.56 22.63 14.86
CA GLY A 247 4.80 23.41 14.99
C GLY A 247 5.89 22.73 15.84
N GLN A 248 5.71 21.48 16.23
CA GLN A 248 6.61 20.68 17.07
C GLN A 248 7.75 20.06 16.24
N THR A 249 8.50 20.91 15.54
CA THR A 249 9.53 20.49 14.58
C THR A 249 10.60 19.57 15.18
N ASP A 250 11.01 19.79 16.42
CA ASP A 250 12.05 18.97 17.06
C ASP A 250 11.59 17.52 17.24
N GLN A 251 10.29 17.31 17.53
CA GLN A 251 9.70 15.96 17.61
C GLN A 251 9.62 15.29 16.24
N ALA A 252 9.20 16.05 15.22
CA ALA A 252 9.16 15.56 13.85
C ALA A 252 10.55 15.13 13.34
N LEU A 253 11.59 15.93 13.63
CA LEU A 253 12.97 15.60 13.26
C LEU A 253 13.50 14.38 14.02
N ALA A 254 13.20 14.26 15.31
CA ALA A 254 13.58 13.09 16.10
C ALA A 254 12.96 11.79 15.54
N LEU A 255 11.69 11.84 15.13
CA LEU A 255 11.02 10.70 14.47
C LEU A 255 11.62 10.42 13.09
N TYR A 256 11.90 11.45 12.31
CA TYR A 256 12.57 11.29 11.01
C TYR A 256 13.90 10.58 11.18
N ASP A 257 14.76 11.06 12.08
CA ASP A 257 16.08 10.50 12.31
C ASP A 257 16.02 9.04 12.78
N SER A 258 15.23 8.77 13.82
CA SER A 258 15.19 7.46 14.48
C SER A 258 14.39 6.39 13.72
N ALA A 259 13.26 6.76 13.11
CA ALA A 259 12.27 5.81 12.63
C ALA A 259 12.07 5.85 11.11
N VAL A 260 12.48 6.92 10.43
CA VAL A 260 12.34 7.04 8.96
C VAL A 260 13.68 6.87 8.27
N ARG A 261 14.68 7.70 8.58
CA ARG A 261 16.02 7.66 7.98
C ARG A 261 16.80 6.42 8.38
N ASP A 262 16.77 6.06 9.65
CA ASP A 262 17.56 4.95 10.17
C ASP A 262 16.82 3.59 10.11
N SER A 263 15.59 3.57 9.57
CA SER A 263 14.80 2.34 9.41
C SER A 263 15.52 1.29 8.56
N LYS A 264 16.11 0.29 9.20
CA LYS A 264 16.53 -0.95 8.54
C LYS A 264 15.32 -1.88 8.41
N SER A 265 14.30 -1.47 7.65
CA SER A 265 13.20 -2.38 7.34
C SER A 265 13.78 -3.60 6.59
N PRO A 266 13.44 -4.85 6.98
CA PRO A 266 13.75 -6.02 6.18
C PRO A 266 13.08 -5.80 4.81
N GLY A 267 13.88 -5.53 3.78
CA GLY A 267 13.39 -5.10 2.46
C GLY A 267 13.93 -3.78 1.92
N ARG A 268 14.74 -3.02 2.69
CA ARG A 268 15.40 -1.79 2.19
C ARG A 268 16.29 -2.00 0.95
N SER A 269 16.60 -3.25 0.60
CA SER A 269 17.33 -3.58 -0.63
C SER A 269 16.46 -3.96 -1.83
N LYS A 270 15.13 -4.17 -1.70
CA LYS A 270 14.31 -4.71 -2.81
C LYS A 270 12.83 -4.30 -2.90
N TRP A 271 12.22 -3.63 -1.91
CA TRP A 271 10.74 -3.63 -1.78
C TRP A 271 9.99 -2.33 -1.46
N SER A 272 10.47 -1.14 -1.83
CA SER A 272 9.68 0.04 -1.43
C SER A 272 9.92 1.33 -2.20
N THR A 273 9.39 1.41 -3.41
CA THR A 273 9.06 2.72 -4.00
C THR A 273 8.17 3.54 -3.08
N LEU A 274 7.25 2.92 -2.34
CA LEU A 274 6.42 3.60 -1.35
C LEU A 274 7.26 4.17 -0.19
N GLN A 275 8.20 3.42 0.40
CA GLN A 275 9.08 3.99 1.44
C GLN A 275 10.05 5.05 0.87
N ARG A 276 10.52 4.91 -0.37
CA ARG A 276 11.31 5.96 -1.05
C ARG A 276 10.47 7.21 -1.33
N PHE A 277 9.22 7.04 -1.74
CA PHE A 277 8.23 8.11 -1.94
C PHE A 277 7.92 8.82 -0.63
N CYS A 278 7.59 8.08 0.44
CA CYS A 278 7.33 8.64 1.76
C CYS A 278 8.57 9.30 2.36
N GLY A 279 9.74 8.67 2.26
CA GLY A 279 11.01 9.25 2.69
C GLY A 279 11.35 10.55 1.93
N GLY A 280 11.11 10.58 0.62
CA GLY A 280 11.23 11.77 -0.22
C GLY A 280 10.23 12.86 0.16
N CYS A 281 8.97 12.52 0.45
CA CYS A 281 7.94 13.47 0.89
C CYS A 281 8.30 14.13 2.23
N ILE A 282 8.81 13.39 3.23
CA ILE A 282 9.28 14.02 4.49
C ILE A 282 10.45 14.93 4.21
N PHE A 283 11.42 14.47 3.42
CA PHE A 283 12.63 15.24 3.14
C PHE A 283 12.29 16.57 2.46
N VAL A 284 11.41 16.57 1.47
CA VAL A 284 10.95 17.79 0.78
C VAL A 284 10.15 18.70 1.74
N THR A 285 9.22 18.16 2.52
CA THR A 285 8.42 18.94 3.49
C THR A 285 9.30 19.53 4.60
N LEU A 286 10.24 18.76 5.16
CA LEU A 286 11.21 19.24 6.15
C LEU A 286 12.16 20.26 5.55
N MET A 287 12.68 20.06 4.33
CA MET A 287 13.57 21.02 3.68
C MET A 287 12.90 22.39 3.51
N TRP A 288 11.61 22.42 3.16
CA TRP A 288 10.84 23.67 3.06
C TRP A 288 10.57 24.33 4.42
N VAL A 289 10.27 23.55 5.46
CA VAL A 289 10.10 24.08 6.83
C VAL A 289 11.43 24.61 7.39
N ILE A 290 12.53 23.91 7.14
CA ILE A 290 13.90 24.30 7.55
C ILE A 290 14.35 25.54 6.78
N ALA A 291 14.12 25.60 5.47
CA ALA A 291 14.36 26.79 4.66
C ALA A 291 13.51 27.96 5.18
N GLY A 292 12.20 27.79 5.38
CA GLY A 292 11.34 28.84 5.94
C GLY A 292 11.82 29.42 7.28
N LYS A 293 12.38 28.60 8.17
CA LYS A 293 12.96 29.05 9.46
C LYS A 293 14.35 29.70 9.31
N SER A 294 15.20 29.21 8.41
CA SER A 294 16.51 29.81 8.13
C SER A 294 16.37 31.22 7.56
N TRP A 295 15.38 31.43 6.68
CA TRP A 295 15.15 32.72 6.02
C TRP A 295 14.48 33.76 6.92
N ARG A 296 13.66 33.33 7.90
CA ARG A 296 13.13 34.22 8.96
C ARG A 296 14.21 34.69 9.95
N LYS A 297 15.26 33.89 10.16
CA LYS A 297 16.41 34.28 11.02
C LYS A 297 17.37 35.25 10.32
N SER A 298 17.43 35.25 8.99
CA SER A 298 18.36 36.08 8.22
C SER A 298 17.77 37.41 7.72
N GLY A 299 16.50 37.70 8.00
CA GLY A 299 15.88 39.00 7.69
C GLY A 299 15.70 39.31 6.20
N VAL A 300 15.87 38.33 5.32
CA VAL A 300 15.76 38.52 3.86
C VAL A 300 14.29 38.38 3.44
N ILE A 301 13.65 39.50 3.12
CA ILE A 301 12.34 39.54 2.44
C ILE A 301 12.63 39.63 0.93
N MET A 302 12.40 38.55 0.19
CA MET A 302 12.35 38.63 -1.28
C MET A 302 10.94 39.03 -1.74
N PRO A 303 10.81 39.85 -2.80
CA PRO A 303 9.53 40.19 -3.38
C PRO A 303 9.01 38.97 -4.15
N MET A 304 8.13 38.19 -3.54
CA MET A 304 7.31 37.23 -4.29
C MET A 304 6.07 37.96 -4.82
N GLU A 305 5.92 38.04 -6.13
CA GLU A 305 4.82 38.76 -6.80
C GLU A 305 3.42 38.22 -6.47
N LYS A 306 3.29 37.07 -5.79
CA LYS A 306 2.08 36.72 -5.03
C LYS A 306 2.45 35.89 -3.80
N PRO A 307 1.99 36.26 -2.59
CA PRO A 307 2.09 35.37 -1.45
C PRO A 307 1.21 34.15 -1.71
N ILE A 308 1.82 32.96 -1.85
CA ILE A 308 1.07 31.72 -1.66
C ILE A 308 0.85 31.63 -0.15
N PRO A 309 -0.40 31.72 0.33
CA PRO A 309 -0.62 31.77 1.76
C PRO A 309 -0.22 30.41 2.36
N LEU A 310 0.48 30.45 3.50
CA LEU A 310 0.75 29.29 4.36
C LEU A 310 -0.53 28.58 4.87
N THR A 311 -1.71 29.00 4.41
CA THR A 311 -3.00 28.34 4.59
C THR A 311 -3.30 27.28 3.51
N ILE A 312 -2.36 26.99 2.59
CA ILE A 312 -2.45 25.73 1.83
C ILE A 312 -2.14 24.60 2.80
N GLY A 313 -3.20 24.08 3.43
CA GLY A 313 -3.13 22.86 4.23
C GLY A 313 -2.50 21.71 3.45
N THR A 314 -2.06 20.70 4.19
CA THR A 314 -1.62 19.35 3.76
C THR A 314 -2.26 18.82 2.46
N ARG A 315 -3.53 19.18 2.19
CA ARG A 315 -4.36 18.91 0.99
C ARG A 315 -3.72 18.97 -0.40
N ARG A 316 -2.57 19.63 -0.61
CA ARG A 316 -1.89 19.67 -1.93
C ARG A 316 -0.50 19.07 -1.97
N TRP A 317 0.04 18.63 -0.82
CA TRP A 317 1.42 18.16 -0.75
C TRP A 317 1.60 16.76 -1.34
N HIS A 318 0.60 15.89 -1.23
CA HIS A 318 0.56 14.60 -1.93
C HIS A 318 0.70 14.76 -3.45
N PHE A 319 -0.04 15.69 -4.07
CA PHE A 319 0.02 15.96 -5.51
C PHE A 319 1.32 16.67 -5.95
N LEU A 320 1.83 17.62 -5.16
CA LEU A 320 3.08 18.33 -5.50
C LEU A 320 4.32 17.42 -5.40
N ALA A 321 4.34 16.46 -4.48
CA ALA A 321 5.42 15.49 -4.38
C ALA A 321 5.45 14.52 -5.58
N LEU A 322 4.27 14.18 -6.12
CA LEU A 322 4.13 13.39 -7.35
C LEU A 322 4.69 14.12 -8.59
N ASP A 323 4.36 15.41 -8.76
CA ASP A 323 4.85 16.21 -9.90
C ASP A 323 6.38 16.48 -9.87
N LEU A 324 6.97 16.54 -8.68
CA LEU A 324 8.42 16.78 -8.48
C LEU A 324 9.27 15.51 -8.57
N ILE A 325 8.68 14.32 -8.51
CA ILE A 325 9.37 13.04 -8.66
C ILE A 325 9.29 12.52 -10.10
N LEU A 326 8.28 12.95 -10.86
CA LEU A 326 8.06 12.55 -12.25
C LEU A 326 8.71 13.47 -13.30
N ASN A 327 9.34 14.57 -12.89
CA ASN A 327 10.11 15.50 -13.73
C ASN A 327 11.52 15.72 -13.17
#